data_AF-A0A1G4VY43-F1
#
_entry.id   AF-A0A1G4VY43-F1
#
_cell.length_a   1.000
_cell.length_b   1.000
_cell.length_c   1.000
_cell.angle_alpha   90.00
_cell.angle_beta   90.00
_cell.angle_gamma   90.00
#
_symmetry.space_group_name_H-M   'P 1'
#
loop_
_entity.id
_entity.type
_entity.pdbx_description
1 polymer ?
#
loop_
_entity_poly.entity_id
_entity_poly.type
_entity_poly.pdbx_seq_one_letter_code
_entity_poly.pdbx_strand_id
1 'polypeptide(L)'
;MKKHFLTSWPKKIGLLLFGALVLGSCENEKTDDTAVQEKLMDGEVNLLDQGRYGCAPFSEAYLKSIKFLSPEEYVSKLSELRPDLATAEQRVVATTALPYSKYLPSPPVGNQGSEGSCVGWGVGYAAHGITRYINNSVHQNSWSGAVRSAAYVYNQIKLGNCGAGSYPNDAMNLIKNQGQCSNSQMPYVAGGCYTQPTTQQRTWAAGRKSNGWFYVNPTSVADLKYYLSQNYPIAACFDVNQSFYDMRLNNHVWSNLYGTRQGGHCVCIVGYDDTTRQFKVLNSWGSGWGRSGYFYVTYDNMARGAFGWTGCILPNAAANAPQ
;
A
#
# COMPACT_ATOMS: atom_id res chain seq x y z
N MET A 1 70.32 -77.50 -16.84
CA MET A 1 70.19 -78.75 -17.63
C MET A 1 68.85 -78.75 -18.39
N LYS A 2 68.76 -79.57 -19.45
CA LYS A 2 67.60 -79.95 -20.31
C LYS A 2 66.15 -79.49 -19.96
N LYS A 3 65.56 -78.73 -20.92
CA LYS A 3 64.24 -78.90 -21.62
C LYS A 3 62.86 -79.01 -20.89
N HIS A 4 61.92 -78.13 -21.31
CA HIS A 4 60.47 -78.26 -21.63
C HIS A 4 59.51 -79.10 -20.74
N PHE A 5 58.26 -78.67 -20.45
CA PHE A 5 57.02 -78.62 -21.28
C PHE A 5 55.97 -77.74 -20.51
N LEU A 6 55.03 -76.92 -21.04
CA LEU A 6 53.89 -77.12 -21.99
C LEU A 6 52.83 -78.14 -21.47
N THR A 7 51.52 -77.89 -21.33
CA THR A 7 50.59 -76.73 -21.53
C THR A 7 49.68 -76.55 -20.26
N SER A 8 48.41 -76.09 -20.15
CA SER A 8 47.25 -75.81 -21.05
C SER A 8 46.20 -74.86 -20.41
N TRP A 9 45.09 -74.59 -21.12
CA TRP A 9 43.87 -73.83 -20.78
C TRP A 9 42.70 -74.44 -21.60
N PRO A 10 41.39 -74.04 -21.52
CA PRO A 10 40.63 -73.26 -20.53
C PRO A 10 39.33 -74.00 -20.07
N LYS A 11 38.37 -73.32 -19.40
CA LYS A 11 36.90 -73.52 -19.63
C LYS A 11 35.98 -72.50 -18.90
N LYS A 12 35.14 -71.84 -19.72
CA LYS A 12 33.71 -71.42 -19.51
C LYS A 12 33.33 -70.59 -18.25
N ILE A 13 32.96 -69.32 -18.43
CA ILE A 13 31.59 -68.79 -18.66
C ILE A 13 30.72 -68.77 -17.38
N GLY A 14 30.31 -67.56 -16.99
CA GLY A 14 29.40 -67.30 -15.86
C GLY A 14 29.01 -65.82 -15.78
N LEU A 15 28.24 -65.33 -16.77
CA LEU A 15 27.76 -63.94 -16.80
C LEU A 15 26.53 -63.79 -15.89
N LEU A 16 26.65 -63.03 -14.81
CA LEU A 16 25.52 -62.58 -14.00
C LEU A 16 25.68 -61.11 -13.59
N LEU A 17 24.82 -60.27 -14.14
CA LEU A 17 24.54 -58.92 -13.65
C LEU A 17 23.61 -59.02 -12.44
N PHE A 18 23.89 -58.28 -11.35
CA PHE A 18 22.91 -57.45 -10.62
C PHE A 18 23.55 -56.77 -9.40
N GLY A 19 22.96 -55.65 -8.96
CA GLY A 19 23.19 -55.06 -7.64
C GLY A 19 24.22 -53.93 -7.60
N ALA A 20 23.81 -52.77 -7.13
CA ALA A 20 24.68 -51.62 -6.86
C ALA A 20 24.92 -51.47 -5.35
N LEU A 21 26.10 -50.97 -4.97
CA LEU A 21 26.33 -50.22 -3.72
C LEU A 21 27.73 -49.60 -3.75
N VAL A 22 27.85 -48.37 -4.23
CA VAL A 22 29.05 -47.53 -4.02
C VAL A 22 28.73 -46.60 -2.84
N LEU A 23 29.27 -46.92 -1.67
CA LEU A 23 29.24 -46.02 -0.52
C LEU A 23 30.35 -44.98 -0.69
N GLY A 24 30.02 -43.86 -1.33
CA GLY A 24 30.84 -42.66 -1.25
C GLY A 24 30.76 -42.10 0.17
N SER A 25 31.89 -41.92 0.84
CA SER A 25 31.94 -41.21 2.11
C SER A 25 31.65 -39.73 1.87
N CYS A 26 30.54 -39.23 2.42
CA CYS A 26 30.21 -37.82 2.32
C CYS A 26 31.20 -36.97 3.13
N GLU A 27 32.04 -36.20 2.45
CA GLU A 27 32.53 -34.95 3.02
C GLU A 27 31.30 -34.05 3.20
N ASN A 28 30.86 -33.88 4.44
CA ASN A 28 29.84 -32.90 4.79
C ASN A 28 30.46 -31.50 4.75
N GLU A 29 30.70 -31.00 3.53
CA GLU A 29 30.51 -29.57 3.27
C GLU A 29 29.05 -29.27 3.58
N LYS A 30 28.77 -28.95 4.85
CA LYS A 30 27.64 -28.11 5.18
C LYS A 30 27.90 -26.81 4.46
N THR A 31 27.17 -26.59 3.37
CA THR A 31 27.09 -25.31 2.69
C THR A 31 26.95 -24.22 3.73
N ASP A 32 27.94 -23.34 3.80
CA ASP A 32 27.91 -22.19 4.69
C ASP A 32 26.64 -21.38 4.39
N ASP A 33 25.93 -20.95 5.44
CA ASP A 33 24.61 -20.31 5.31
C ASP A 33 24.73 -18.83 4.89
N THR A 34 25.89 -18.45 4.34
CA THR A 34 26.14 -17.22 3.59
C THR A 34 25.34 -17.14 2.28
N ALA A 35 24.57 -18.20 1.94
CA ALA A 35 23.50 -18.17 0.94
C ALA A 35 22.12 -17.74 1.49
N VAL A 36 22.00 -17.30 2.75
CA VAL A 36 20.89 -16.44 3.17
C VAL A 36 20.88 -15.22 2.26
N GLN A 37 19.89 -15.16 1.36
CA GLN A 37 19.78 -14.10 0.34
C GLN A 37 20.08 -12.72 0.92
N GLU A 38 20.87 -11.92 0.21
CA GLU A 38 21.08 -10.50 0.49
C GLU A 38 19.74 -9.76 0.39
N LYS A 39 19.01 -9.73 1.50
CA LYS A 39 17.72 -9.06 1.61
C LYS A 39 17.95 -7.58 1.40
N LEU A 40 17.15 -6.99 0.51
CA LEU A 40 17.19 -5.56 0.23
C LEU A 40 16.58 -4.80 1.42
N MET A 41 17.38 -4.53 2.44
CA MET A 41 16.92 -3.92 3.69
C MET A 41 16.85 -2.39 3.59
N ASP A 42 15.89 -1.80 4.30
CA ASP A 42 15.76 -0.37 4.56
C ASP A 42 15.32 -0.19 6.02
N GLY A 43 16.29 0.05 6.90
CA GLY A 43 16.12 -0.16 8.34
C GLY A 43 15.77 -1.62 8.66
N GLU A 44 14.75 -1.82 9.48
CA GLU A 44 14.22 -3.16 9.81
C GLU A 44 13.32 -3.76 8.69
N VAL A 45 13.03 -3.02 7.62
CA VAL A 45 12.11 -3.46 6.56
C VAL A 45 12.87 -4.22 5.47
N ASN A 46 12.47 -5.48 5.25
CA ASN A 46 12.88 -6.25 4.08
C ASN A 46 12.04 -5.83 2.86
N LEU A 47 12.66 -5.17 1.87
CA LEU A 47 12.02 -4.77 0.61
C LEU A 47 11.86 -5.93 -0.40
N LEU A 48 12.17 -7.17 0.00
CA LEU A 48 11.82 -8.39 -0.76
C LEU A 48 10.69 -9.19 -0.06
N ASP A 49 10.13 -8.67 1.04
CA ASP A 49 8.98 -9.27 1.72
C ASP A 49 7.69 -9.04 0.93
N GLN A 50 7.40 -9.97 0.03
CA GLN A 50 6.19 -10.02 -0.79
C GLN A 50 4.89 -9.92 0.03
N GLY A 51 4.91 -10.31 1.30
CA GLY A 51 3.77 -10.13 2.20
C GLY A 51 3.35 -8.67 2.37
N ARG A 52 4.25 -7.70 2.13
CA ARG A 52 3.94 -6.26 2.24
C ARG A 52 3.18 -5.70 1.04
N TYR A 53 3.10 -6.43 -0.07
CA TYR A 53 2.53 -5.92 -1.33
C TYR A 53 1.04 -6.23 -1.46
N GLY A 54 0.27 -5.43 -0.73
CA GLY A 54 -1.16 -5.57 -0.52
C GLY A 54 -2.11 -4.94 -1.55
N CYS A 55 -1.62 -4.37 -2.64
CA CYS A 55 -2.50 -3.91 -3.73
C CYS A 55 -2.57 -4.97 -4.82
N ALA A 56 -3.78 -5.41 -5.12
CA ALA A 56 -4.05 -6.29 -6.25
C ALA A 56 -3.69 -5.60 -7.58
N PRO A 57 -3.22 -6.33 -8.60
CA PRO A 57 -2.80 -5.77 -9.88
C PRO A 57 -4.00 -5.15 -10.62
N PHE A 58 -3.81 -3.95 -11.15
CA PHE A 58 -4.81 -3.28 -11.97
C PHE A 58 -4.77 -3.82 -13.40
N SER A 59 -5.88 -4.38 -13.89
CA SER A 59 -5.98 -4.74 -15.31
C SER A 59 -6.10 -3.49 -16.18
N GLU A 60 -5.65 -3.57 -17.44
CA GLU A 60 -5.77 -2.45 -18.37
C GLU A 60 -7.24 -2.02 -18.56
N ALA A 61 -8.17 -2.98 -18.57
CA ALA A 61 -9.61 -2.72 -18.61
C ALA A 61 -10.13 -2.01 -17.34
N TYR A 62 -9.61 -2.37 -16.16
CA TYR A 62 -9.92 -1.66 -14.91
C TYR A 62 -9.41 -0.22 -14.96
N LEU A 63 -8.16 0.01 -15.39
CA LEU A 63 -7.60 1.36 -15.52
C LEU A 63 -8.39 2.21 -16.55
N LYS A 64 -8.76 1.63 -17.70
CA LYS A 64 -9.62 2.28 -18.71
C LYS A 64 -11.06 2.53 -18.23
N SER A 65 -11.52 1.87 -17.17
CA SER A 65 -12.84 2.11 -16.57
C SER A 65 -12.86 3.31 -15.62
N ILE A 66 -11.68 3.81 -15.21
CA ILE A 66 -11.56 4.94 -14.28
C ILE A 66 -12.00 6.23 -14.97
N LYS A 67 -12.93 6.94 -14.32
CA LYS A 67 -13.33 8.31 -14.69
C LYS A 67 -12.84 9.26 -13.61
N PHE A 68 -11.81 10.03 -13.94
CA PHE A 68 -11.32 11.11 -13.10
C PHE A 68 -12.32 12.26 -13.05
N LEU A 69 -12.39 12.94 -11.91
CA LEU A 69 -13.09 14.20 -11.75
C LEU A 69 -12.08 15.34 -11.93
N SER A 70 -12.32 16.27 -12.85
CA SER A 70 -11.45 17.45 -13.00
C SER A 70 -11.68 18.47 -11.87
N PRO A 71 -10.70 19.36 -11.57
CA PRO A 71 -10.91 20.47 -10.65
C PRO A 71 -12.13 21.34 -10.99
N GLU A 72 -12.38 21.59 -12.26
CA GLU A 72 -13.52 22.38 -12.76
C GLU A 72 -14.85 21.64 -12.57
N GLU A 73 -14.90 20.34 -12.87
CA GLU A 73 -16.08 19.51 -12.59
C GLU A 73 -16.39 19.46 -11.09
N TYR A 74 -15.34 19.31 -10.26
CA TYR A 74 -15.46 19.32 -8.81
C TYR A 74 -16.03 20.66 -8.31
N VAL A 75 -15.52 21.80 -8.80
CA VAL A 75 -16.06 23.13 -8.46
C VAL A 75 -17.53 23.25 -8.89
N SER A 76 -17.89 22.75 -10.08
CA SER A 76 -19.28 22.79 -10.56
C SER A 76 -20.26 21.97 -9.69
N LYS A 77 -19.76 20.96 -8.99
CA LYS A 77 -20.53 20.03 -8.13
C LYS A 77 -20.25 20.22 -6.64
N LEU A 78 -19.64 21.35 -6.25
CA LEU A 78 -19.11 21.54 -4.90
C LEU A 78 -20.18 21.44 -3.79
N SER A 79 -21.43 21.82 -4.07
CA SER A 79 -22.56 21.64 -3.15
C SER A 79 -23.02 20.19 -2.97
N GLU A 80 -22.82 19.33 -3.98
CA GLU A 80 -23.10 17.88 -3.93
C GLU A 80 -21.96 17.13 -3.22
N LEU A 81 -20.71 17.50 -3.52
CA LEU A 81 -19.50 16.81 -3.05
C LEU A 81 -19.02 17.28 -1.67
N ARG A 82 -19.34 18.52 -1.29
CA ARG A 82 -19.02 19.13 0.02
C ARG A 82 -20.24 19.80 0.68
N PRO A 83 -21.31 19.06 0.99
CA PRO A 83 -22.45 19.58 1.76
C PRO A 83 -22.08 19.92 3.22
N ASP A 84 -20.87 19.58 3.67
CA ASP A 84 -20.28 19.97 4.95
C ASP A 84 -19.74 21.42 4.95
N LEU A 85 -19.50 22.03 3.79
CA LEU A 85 -19.15 23.44 3.67
C LEU A 85 -20.44 24.27 3.71
N ALA A 86 -20.74 24.88 4.86
CA ALA A 86 -22.02 25.54 5.12
C ALA A 86 -22.21 26.84 4.31
N THR A 87 -21.21 27.73 4.27
CA THR A 87 -21.37 29.07 3.68
C THR A 87 -20.98 29.12 2.19
N ALA A 88 -21.40 30.18 1.49
CA ALA A 88 -20.99 30.38 0.09
C ALA A 88 -19.49 30.70 -0.01
N GLU A 89 -18.96 31.47 0.93
CA GLU A 89 -17.56 31.89 1.02
C GLU A 89 -16.65 30.68 1.24
N GLN A 90 -17.04 29.74 2.10
CA GLN A 90 -16.33 28.45 2.29
C GLN A 90 -16.26 27.63 1.00
N ARG A 91 -17.26 27.76 0.11
CA ARG A 91 -17.28 27.11 -1.21
C ARG A 91 -16.52 27.93 -2.27
N VAL A 92 -16.47 29.26 -2.17
CA VAL A 92 -15.73 30.15 -3.10
C VAL A 92 -14.22 30.16 -2.84
N VAL A 93 -13.76 30.00 -1.59
CA VAL A 93 -12.32 29.88 -1.27
C VAL A 93 -11.66 28.71 -2.01
N ALA A 94 -12.44 27.71 -2.45
CA ALA A 94 -11.97 26.58 -3.25
C ALA A 94 -11.44 26.93 -4.67
N THR A 95 -11.56 28.19 -5.13
CA THR A 95 -11.12 28.63 -6.47
C THR A 95 -9.94 29.60 -6.48
N THR A 96 -9.32 29.86 -5.33
CA THR A 96 -8.15 30.77 -5.22
C THR A 96 -6.87 30.09 -5.74
N ALA A 97 -5.86 30.89 -6.14
CA ALA A 97 -4.54 30.39 -6.51
C ALA A 97 -3.96 29.45 -5.43
N LEU A 98 -3.38 28.33 -5.86
CA LEU A 98 -2.89 27.29 -4.97
C LEU A 98 -1.72 27.79 -4.11
N PRO A 99 -1.65 27.41 -2.82
CA PRO A 99 -0.49 27.74 -1.98
C PRO A 99 0.76 27.02 -2.50
N TYR A 100 1.94 27.64 -2.32
CA TYR A 100 3.21 27.10 -2.80
C TYR A 100 3.61 25.77 -2.15
N SER A 101 3.14 25.51 -0.93
CA SER A 101 3.16 24.19 -0.31
C SER A 101 1.87 23.96 0.50
N LYS A 102 1.52 22.69 0.68
CA LYS A 102 0.36 22.27 1.47
C LYS A 102 0.71 20.94 2.13
N TYR A 103 0.58 20.87 3.44
CA TYR A 103 0.71 19.62 4.19
C TYR A 103 -0.56 19.41 5.02
N LEU A 104 -1.13 18.22 4.92
CA LEU A 104 -2.30 17.80 5.69
C LEU A 104 -1.84 17.20 7.03
N PRO A 105 -2.60 17.40 8.12
CA PRO A 105 -2.37 16.67 9.36
C PRO A 105 -2.45 15.17 9.06
N SER A 106 -1.41 14.43 9.47
CA SER A 106 -1.27 13.00 9.22
C SER A 106 -1.35 12.21 10.53
N PRO A 107 -1.99 11.03 10.56
CA PRO A 107 -2.05 10.19 11.75
C PRO A 107 -0.66 9.65 12.13
N PRO A 108 -0.50 9.08 13.34
CA PRO A 108 0.70 8.32 13.70
C PRO A 108 1.04 7.27 12.61
N VAL A 109 2.32 7.05 12.35
CA VAL A 109 2.74 6.15 11.27
C VAL A 109 2.36 4.70 11.60
N GLY A 110 1.59 4.09 10.71
CA GLY A 110 1.17 2.70 10.82
C GLY A 110 2.26 1.70 10.42
N ASN A 111 2.13 0.45 10.89
CA ASN A 111 2.95 -0.67 10.43
C ASN A 111 2.06 -1.88 10.12
N GLN A 112 2.03 -2.31 8.86
CA GLN A 112 1.28 -3.48 8.40
C GLN A 112 1.95 -4.82 8.76
N GLY A 113 3.21 -4.81 9.20
CA GLY A 113 4.01 -6.03 9.33
C GLY A 113 4.23 -6.67 7.97
N SER A 114 4.02 -7.99 7.88
CA SER A 114 4.13 -8.78 6.64
C SER A 114 2.76 -9.22 6.09
N GLU A 115 1.68 -8.45 6.37
CA GLU A 115 0.38 -8.67 5.71
C GLU A 115 0.17 -7.75 4.51
N GLY A 116 -0.58 -8.23 3.52
CA GLY A 116 -0.99 -7.55 2.30
C GLY A 116 -2.06 -6.48 2.54
N SER A 117 -2.00 -5.78 3.67
CA SER A 117 -3.06 -4.91 4.17
C SER A 117 -2.90 -3.43 3.80
N CYS A 118 -1.92 -3.08 2.96
CA CYS A 118 -1.59 -1.68 2.62
C CYS A 118 -2.79 -0.88 2.09
N VAL A 119 -3.73 -1.50 1.37
CA VAL A 119 -4.98 -0.84 0.94
C VAL A 119 -5.84 -0.42 2.14
N GLY A 120 -5.93 -1.27 3.17
CA GLY A 120 -6.58 -0.93 4.44
C GLY A 120 -5.88 0.19 5.20
N TRP A 121 -4.55 0.32 5.06
CA TRP A 121 -3.79 1.42 5.65
C TRP A 121 -3.90 2.72 4.84
N GLY A 122 -3.59 2.72 3.55
CA GLY A 122 -3.63 3.90 2.67
C GLY A 122 -5.03 4.50 2.51
N VAL A 123 -6.03 3.67 2.21
CA VAL A 123 -7.42 4.13 2.06
C VAL A 123 -8.10 4.30 3.42
N GLY A 124 -8.01 3.27 4.26
CA GLY A 124 -8.76 3.21 5.53
C GLY A 124 -8.14 4.00 6.67
N TYR A 125 -6.93 3.65 7.10
CA TYR A 125 -6.29 4.30 8.25
C TYR A 125 -5.90 5.75 7.96
N ALA A 126 -5.25 5.98 6.81
CA ALA A 126 -4.73 7.28 6.41
C ALA A 126 -5.83 8.15 5.75
N ALA A 127 -6.27 7.86 4.52
CA ALA A 127 -7.15 8.78 3.80
C ALA A 127 -8.48 9.04 4.54
N HIS A 128 -9.22 8.01 4.97
CA HIS A 128 -10.45 8.22 5.72
C HIS A 128 -10.19 8.84 7.12
N GLY A 129 -9.11 8.44 7.80
CA GLY A 129 -8.70 9.05 9.07
C GLY A 129 -8.41 10.55 8.97
N ILE A 130 -7.69 10.99 7.94
CA ILE A 130 -7.38 12.39 7.67
C ILE A 130 -8.63 13.16 7.23
N THR A 131 -9.46 12.60 6.34
CA THR A 131 -10.75 13.20 5.96
C THR A 131 -11.64 13.45 7.19
N ARG A 132 -11.64 12.54 8.17
CA ARG A 132 -12.34 12.74 9.45
C ARG A 132 -11.66 13.74 10.39
N TYR A 133 -10.33 13.76 10.48
CA TYR A 133 -9.62 14.71 11.34
C TYR A 133 -9.88 16.16 10.92
N ILE A 134 -9.85 16.43 9.62
CA ILE A 134 -10.01 17.79 9.10
C ILE A 134 -11.48 18.22 9.13
N ASN A 135 -12.39 17.39 8.62
CA ASN A 135 -13.78 17.77 8.35
C ASN A 135 -14.73 17.37 9.50
N ASN A 136 -14.25 17.36 10.75
CA ASN A 136 -15.07 17.14 11.95
C ASN A 136 -14.55 17.94 13.16
N SER A 137 -15.31 18.94 13.61
CA SER A 137 -14.99 19.76 14.79
C SER A 137 -14.90 18.98 16.12
N VAL A 138 -15.46 17.77 16.20
CA VAL A 138 -15.34 16.85 17.36
C VAL A 138 -14.01 16.09 17.36
N HIS A 139 -13.30 16.03 16.22
CA HIS A 139 -12.03 15.28 16.09
C HIS A 139 -10.84 16.13 15.63
N GLN A 140 -11.07 17.38 15.22
CA GLN A 140 -10.02 18.38 15.10
C GLN A 140 -9.22 18.43 16.40
N ASN A 141 -7.89 18.31 16.29
CA ASN A 141 -6.92 18.21 17.39
C ASN A 141 -6.85 16.85 18.13
N SER A 142 -7.54 15.78 17.69
CA SER A 142 -7.35 14.44 18.30
C SER A 142 -7.42 13.26 17.33
N TRP A 143 -6.28 12.56 17.19
CA TRP A 143 -6.17 11.34 16.42
C TRP A 143 -6.93 10.14 17.02
N SER A 144 -7.16 10.07 18.34
CA SER A 144 -7.91 8.95 18.93
C SER A 144 -9.37 8.89 18.44
N GLY A 145 -9.98 10.06 18.21
CA GLY A 145 -11.31 10.19 17.62
C GLY A 145 -11.34 10.05 16.09
N ALA A 146 -10.26 10.46 15.39
CA ALA A 146 -10.20 10.46 13.92
C ALA A 146 -9.73 9.13 13.29
N VAL A 147 -8.67 8.50 13.81
CA VAL A 147 -8.01 7.32 13.20
C VAL A 147 -8.98 6.15 13.04
N ARG A 148 -8.96 5.50 11.87
CA ARG A 148 -9.81 4.34 11.53
C ARG A 148 -9.02 3.04 11.45
N SER A 149 -9.70 1.91 11.64
CA SER A 149 -9.06 0.58 11.64
C SER A 149 -8.67 0.11 10.25
N ALA A 150 -7.38 -0.13 10.01
CA ALA A 150 -6.90 -0.78 8.78
C ALA A 150 -7.43 -2.22 8.63
N ALA A 151 -7.47 -2.97 9.75
CA ALA A 151 -7.95 -4.34 9.80
C ALA A 151 -9.45 -4.46 9.46
N TYR A 152 -10.28 -3.52 9.95
CA TYR A 152 -11.71 -3.51 9.62
C TYR A 152 -11.97 -3.46 8.11
N VAL A 153 -11.14 -2.73 7.37
CA VAL A 153 -11.20 -2.70 5.89
C VAL A 153 -10.61 -3.99 5.34
N TYR A 154 -9.30 -4.21 5.53
CA TYR A 154 -8.55 -5.27 4.85
C TYR A 154 -9.13 -6.67 5.10
N ASN A 155 -9.48 -7.01 6.34
CA ASN A 155 -9.92 -8.35 6.71
C ASN A 155 -11.19 -8.78 5.96
N GLN A 156 -12.02 -7.81 5.55
CA GLN A 156 -13.27 -8.03 4.80
C GLN A 156 -13.09 -8.08 3.27
N ILE A 157 -12.01 -7.51 2.71
CA ILE A 157 -11.84 -7.34 1.25
C ILE A 157 -10.58 -8.02 0.65
N LYS A 158 -9.74 -8.64 1.49
CA LYS A 158 -8.57 -9.40 1.02
C LYS A 158 -8.97 -10.52 0.06
N LEU A 159 -8.17 -10.74 -0.98
CA LEU A 159 -8.45 -11.73 -2.04
C LEU A 159 -8.06 -13.18 -1.66
N GLY A 160 -7.60 -13.43 -0.42
CA GLY A 160 -7.14 -14.75 0.00
C GLY A 160 -6.57 -14.78 1.42
N ASN A 161 -5.32 -15.28 1.54
CA ASN A 161 -4.57 -15.33 2.81
C ASN A 161 -4.05 -13.95 3.24
N CYS A 162 -3.36 -13.86 4.38
CA CYS A 162 -2.85 -12.57 4.88
C CYS A 162 -1.72 -11.95 4.04
N GLY A 163 -1.13 -12.66 3.07
CA GLY A 163 -0.21 -12.07 2.08
C GLY A 163 -0.92 -11.58 0.82
N ALA A 164 -2.18 -11.97 0.60
CA ALA A 164 -2.96 -11.54 -0.56
C ALA A 164 -3.46 -10.10 -0.38
N GLY A 165 -3.32 -9.28 -1.42
CA GLY A 165 -3.81 -7.91 -1.43
C GLY A 165 -5.34 -7.79 -1.58
N SER A 166 -5.78 -6.55 -1.78
CA SER A 166 -7.16 -6.20 -2.17
C SER A 166 -7.17 -5.05 -3.19
N TYR A 167 -8.36 -4.65 -3.67
CA TYR A 167 -8.51 -3.46 -4.51
C TYR A 167 -8.91 -2.22 -3.69
N PRO A 168 -8.38 -1.03 -4.02
CA PRO A 168 -8.74 0.21 -3.33
C PRO A 168 -10.19 0.64 -3.59
N ASN A 169 -10.77 0.28 -4.74
CA ASN A 169 -12.20 0.47 -5.00
C ASN A 169 -13.07 -0.26 -3.97
N ASP A 170 -12.69 -1.46 -3.54
CA ASP A 170 -13.46 -2.23 -2.56
C ASP A 170 -13.36 -1.60 -1.17
N ALA A 171 -12.19 -1.07 -0.80
CA ALA A 171 -12.02 -0.27 0.42
C ALA A 171 -12.87 1.01 0.38
N MET A 172 -12.82 1.76 -0.72
CA MET A 172 -13.60 2.98 -0.93
C MET A 172 -15.13 2.70 -0.89
N ASN A 173 -15.58 1.62 -1.52
CA ASN A 173 -16.98 1.20 -1.52
C ASN A 173 -17.43 0.67 -0.15
N LEU A 174 -16.57 -0.04 0.58
CA LEU A 174 -16.84 -0.47 1.95
C LEU A 174 -17.00 0.74 2.88
N ILE A 175 -16.13 1.75 2.78
CA ILE A 175 -16.21 2.99 3.57
C ILE A 175 -17.46 3.82 3.22
N LYS A 176 -17.90 3.82 1.96
CA LYS A 176 -19.19 4.42 1.55
C LYS A 176 -20.39 3.65 2.10
N ASN A 177 -20.45 2.34 1.83
CA ASN A 177 -21.67 1.56 2.01
C ASN A 177 -21.86 1.07 3.46
N GLN A 178 -20.76 0.68 4.13
CA GLN A 178 -20.74 0.13 5.49
C GLN A 178 -20.14 1.14 6.49
N GLY A 179 -19.14 1.93 6.08
CA GLY A 179 -18.37 2.80 6.95
C GLY A 179 -17.25 2.07 7.66
N GLN A 180 -16.61 2.70 8.66
CA GLN A 180 -15.40 2.15 9.29
C GLN A 180 -15.29 2.53 10.77
N CYS A 181 -15.04 1.56 11.64
CA CYS A 181 -14.83 1.81 13.08
C CYS A 181 -13.43 2.44 13.35
N SER A 182 -13.22 2.94 14.57
CA SER A 182 -11.91 3.46 14.98
C SER A 182 -10.86 2.35 15.11
N ASN A 183 -9.58 2.70 15.07
CA ASN A 183 -8.52 1.74 15.36
C ASN A 183 -8.53 1.25 16.82
N SER A 184 -9.13 2.00 17.76
CA SER A 184 -9.37 1.49 19.13
C SER A 184 -10.51 0.47 19.20
N GLN A 185 -11.52 0.58 18.33
CA GLN A 185 -12.67 -0.33 18.26
C GLN A 185 -12.34 -1.64 17.53
N MET A 186 -11.36 -1.64 16.62
CA MET A 186 -10.78 -2.84 16.03
C MET A 186 -9.28 -2.61 15.76
N PRO A 187 -8.39 -2.88 16.73
CA PRO A 187 -6.96 -2.71 16.54
C PRO A 187 -6.41 -3.55 15.40
N TYR A 188 -5.39 -3.03 14.71
CA TYR A 188 -4.59 -3.84 13.80
C TYR A 188 -3.69 -4.78 14.61
N VAL A 189 -3.75 -6.08 14.31
CA VAL A 189 -2.96 -7.14 14.95
C VAL A 189 -2.33 -7.96 13.83
N ALA A 190 -1.00 -8.10 13.83
CA ALA A 190 -0.29 -8.86 12.79
C ALA A 190 -0.63 -10.36 12.88
N GLY A 191 -0.93 -10.98 11.73
CA GLY A 191 -1.51 -12.32 11.63
C GLY A 191 -3.04 -12.34 11.84
N GLY A 192 -3.63 -11.20 12.20
CA GLY A 192 -5.05 -11.05 12.53
C GLY A 192 -5.98 -10.94 11.31
N CYS A 193 -5.47 -11.02 10.07
CA CYS A 193 -6.25 -10.73 8.86
C CYS A 193 -7.55 -11.56 8.69
N TYR A 194 -7.64 -12.74 9.32
CA TYR A 194 -8.82 -13.61 9.23
C TYR A 194 -9.99 -13.10 10.10
N THR A 195 -9.71 -12.37 11.18
CA THR A 195 -10.71 -11.89 12.14
C THR A 195 -11.71 -10.94 11.48
N GLN A 196 -12.96 -11.38 11.33
CA GLN A 196 -14.04 -10.56 10.80
C GLN A 196 -14.58 -9.59 11.84
N PRO A 197 -15.02 -8.37 11.45
CA PRO A 197 -15.68 -7.46 12.37
C PRO A 197 -16.95 -8.07 12.98
N THR A 198 -17.08 -7.91 14.30
CA THR A 198 -18.28 -8.24 15.09
C THR A 198 -19.46 -7.35 14.72
N THR A 199 -20.68 -7.74 15.13
CA THR A 199 -21.89 -6.91 15.00
C THR A 199 -21.68 -5.52 15.59
N GLN A 200 -21.08 -5.41 16.79
CA GLN A 200 -20.85 -4.11 17.43
C GLN A 200 -19.87 -3.23 16.65
N GLN A 201 -18.81 -3.81 16.07
CA GLN A 201 -17.88 -3.07 15.22
C GLN A 201 -18.55 -2.59 13.93
N ARG A 202 -19.49 -3.36 13.36
CA ARG A 202 -20.30 -2.96 12.21
C ARG A 202 -21.30 -1.85 12.57
N THR A 203 -21.89 -1.89 13.77
CA THR A 203 -22.76 -0.81 14.30
C THR A 203 -21.98 0.50 14.45
N TRP A 204 -20.79 0.48 15.06
CA TRP A 204 -19.94 1.68 15.16
C TRP A 204 -19.53 2.19 13.77
N ALA A 205 -19.19 1.29 12.85
CA ALA A 205 -18.84 1.64 11.47
C ALA A 205 -20.00 2.28 10.70
N ALA A 206 -21.24 1.83 10.91
CA ALA A 206 -22.42 2.35 10.22
C ALA A 206 -22.70 3.84 10.50
N GLY A 207 -22.32 4.35 11.67
CA GLY A 207 -22.32 5.79 12.00
C GLY A 207 -21.11 6.57 11.45
N ARG A 208 -20.21 5.91 10.71
CA ARG A 208 -18.90 6.41 10.27
C ARG A 208 -18.68 6.14 8.77
N LYS A 209 -19.72 6.35 7.95
CA LYS A 209 -19.70 6.24 6.48
C LYS A 209 -19.18 7.51 5.81
N SER A 210 -18.53 7.39 4.66
CA SER A 210 -18.34 8.54 3.75
C SER A 210 -19.62 8.84 2.97
N ASN A 211 -19.75 10.05 2.41
CA ASN A 211 -20.83 10.35 1.45
C ASN A 211 -20.58 9.67 0.08
N GLY A 212 -19.34 9.30 -0.17
CA GLY A 212 -18.87 8.69 -1.41
C GLY A 212 -17.36 8.82 -1.55
N TRP A 213 -16.91 8.74 -2.79
CA TRP A 213 -15.52 8.90 -3.19
C TRP A 213 -15.47 9.20 -4.69
N PHE A 214 -14.36 9.74 -5.18
CA PHE A 214 -14.11 9.98 -6.60
C PHE A 214 -12.64 9.72 -6.94
N TYR A 215 -12.35 9.48 -8.22
CA TYR A 215 -10.98 9.31 -8.70
C TYR A 215 -10.34 10.67 -9.04
N VAL A 216 -9.06 10.80 -8.72
CA VAL A 216 -8.20 11.92 -9.16
C VAL A 216 -7.24 11.39 -10.22
N ASN A 217 -6.88 12.18 -11.22
CA ASN A 217 -5.91 11.78 -12.23
C ASN A 217 -4.51 11.61 -11.61
N PRO A 218 -3.90 10.39 -11.58
CA PRO A 218 -2.64 10.14 -10.91
C PRO A 218 -1.44 10.80 -11.59
N THR A 219 -1.53 11.21 -12.86
CA THR A 219 -0.44 11.89 -13.57
C THR A 219 -0.60 13.41 -13.60
N SER A 220 -1.77 13.95 -13.24
CA SER A 220 -1.97 15.40 -13.19
C SER A 220 -1.47 15.96 -11.86
N VAL A 221 -0.24 16.49 -11.89
CA VAL A 221 0.35 17.26 -10.79
C VAL A 221 -0.56 18.43 -10.37
N ALA A 222 -1.29 19.04 -11.31
CA ALA A 222 -2.23 20.11 -11.04
C ALA A 222 -3.44 19.63 -10.21
N ASP A 223 -4.10 18.55 -10.63
CA ASP A 223 -5.27 17.99 -9.95
C ASP A 223 -4.90 17.54 -8.53
N LEU A 224 -3.79 16.82 -8.39
CA LEU A 224 -3.30 16.33 -7.09
C LEU A 224 -3.01 17.49 -6.13
N LYS A 225 -2.35 18.56 -6.59
CA LYS A 225 -2.15 19.78 -5.79
C LYS A 225 -3.46 20.50 -5.47
N TYR A 226 -4.42 20.51 -6.39
CA TYR A 226 -5.73 21.11 -6.19
C TYR A 226 -6.49 20.38 -5.08
N TYR A 227 -6.66 19.06 -5.18
CA TYR A 227 -7.41 18.29 -4.17
C TYR A 227 -6.74 18.33 -2.79
N LEU A 228 -5.40 18.33 -2.72
CA LEU A 228 -4.67 18.55 -1.47
C LEU A 228 -4.91 19.95 -0.89
N SER A 229 -5.02 21.01 -1.70
CA SER A 229 -5.33 22.36 -1.18
C SER A 229 -6.74 22.43 -0.59
N GLN A 230 -7.71 21.75 -1.23
CA GLN A 230 -9.10 21.56 -0.76
C GLN A 230 -9.23 20.64 0.47
N ASN A 231 -8.11 20.20 1.03
CA ASN A 231 -7.99 19.32 2.19
C ASN A 231 -8.46 17.87 1.97
N TYR A 232 -8.43 17.37 0.74
CA TYR A 232 -8.57 15.93 0.49
C TYR A 232 -7.21 15.22 0.62
N PRO A 233 -7.08 14.25 1.54
CA PRO A 233 -6.01 13.27 1.47
C PRO A 233 -6.27 12.34 0.28
N ILE A 234 -5.24 12.08 -0.52
CA ILE A 234 -5.38 11.28 -1.74
C ILE A 234 -4.86 9.88 -1.43
N ALA A 235 -5.75 8.89 -1.39
CA ALA A 235 -5.31 7.50 -1.38
C ALA A 235 -4.70 7.18 -2.74
N ALA A 236 -3.53 6.54 -2.76
CA ALA A 236 -2.73 6.39 -3.98
C ALA A 236 -2.09 5.00 -4.02
N CYS A 237 -2.31 4.25 -5.10
CA CYS A 237 -1.78 2.90 -5.27
C CYS A 237 -0.93 2.77 -6.55
N PHE A 238 0.08 1.91 -6.48
CA PHE A 238 1.12 1.79 -7.50
C PHE A 238 1.74 0.40 -7.53
N ASP A 239 2.45 0.10 -8.61
CA ASP A 239 3.25 -1.12 -8.72
C ASP A 239 4.68 -0.86 -8.22
N VAL A 240 5.06 -1.58 -7.16
CA VAL A 240 6.41 -1.58 -6.61
C VAL A 240 7.36 -2.17 -7.64
N ASN A 241 8.51 -1.52 -7.83
CA ASN A 241 9.50 -1.86 -8.84
C ASN A 241 10.89 -1.43 -8.34
N GLN A 242 11.95 -1.77 -9.10
CA GLN A 242 13.33 -1.50 -8.67
C GLN A 242 13.58 -0.02 -8.32
N SER A 243 13.04 0.92 -9.10
CA SER A 243 13.20 2.36 -8.83
C SER A 243 12.53 2.82 -7.52
N PHE A 244 11.50 2.10 -7.05
CA PHE A 244 10.92 2.33 -5.73
C PHE A 244 11.89 1.90 -4.62
N TYR A 245 12.59 0.77 -4.76
CA TYR A 245 13.60 0.34 -3.78
C TYR A 245 14.80 1.28 -3.74
N ASP A 246 15.24 1.78 -4.89
CA ASP A 246 16.43 2.62 -4.99
C ASP A 246 16.22 4.07 -4.57
N MET A 247 14.98 4.49 -4.27
CA MET A 247 14.73 5.79 -3.64
C MET A 247 15.42 5.94 -2.28
N ARG A 248 15.69 4.83 -1.57
CA ARG A 248 16.43 4.84 -0.28
C ARG A 248 17.82 5.46 -0.43
N LEU A 249 18.43 5.31 -1.59
CA LEU A 249 19.74 5.89 -1.96
C LEU A 249 19.66 7.39 -2.28
N ASN A 250 18.43 7.90 -2.49
CA ASN A 250 18.12 9.30 -2.82
C ASN A 250 17.28 9.97 -1.71
N ASN A 251 17.62 9.71 -0.44
CA ASN A 251 16.93 10.28 0.74
C ASN A 251 15.39 10.10 0.70
N HIS A 252 14.97 8.91 0.26
CA HIS A 252 13.57 8.52 0.05
C HIS A 252 12.75 9.46 -0.85
N VAL A 253 13.41 10.03 -1.87
CA VAL A 253 12.79 10.78 -2.96
C VAL A 253 12.73 9.92 -4.23
N TRP A 254 11.54 9.44 -4.58
CA TRP A 254 11.27 8.66 -5.78
C TRP A 254 11.22 9.58 -7.01
N SER A 255 12.35 9.71 -7.68
CA SER A 255 12.60 10.65 -8.79
C SER A 255 12.56 10.02 -10.18
N ASN A 256 12.53 8.69 -10.27
CA ASN A 256 12.60 7.92 -11.51
C ASN A 256 11.65 6.72 -11.49
N LEU A 257 11.29 6.22 -12.67
CA LEU A 257 10.45 5.04 -12.85
C LEU A 257 11.15 4.06 -13.79
N TYR A 258 11.56 2.89 -13.25
CA TYR A 258 12.20 1.79 -13.98
C TYR A 258 12.13 0.47 -13.20
N GLY A 259 12.41 -0.64 -13.90
CA GLY A 259 12.32 -2.00 -13.38
C GLY A 259 10.94 -2.63 -13.58
N THR A 260 10.84 -3.94 -13.36
CA THR A 260 9.59 -4.70 -13.47
C THR A 260 8.79 -4.66 -12.17
N ARG A 261 7.47 -4.87 -12.30
CA ARG A 261 6.54 -5.03 -11.16
C ARG A 261 6.99 -6.19 -10.25
N GLN A 262 7.30 -5.85 -9.00
CA GLN A 262 7.60 -6.78 -7.92
C GLN A 262 6.37 -7.09 -7.06
N GLY A 263 5.40 -6.17 -7.01
CA GLY A 263 4.16 -6.28 -6.24
C GLY A 263 3.33 -5.02 -6.41
N GLY A 264 2.15 -4.95 -5.80
CA GLY A 264 1.35 -3.72 -5.75
C GLY A 264 1.31 -3.18 -4.32
N HIS A 265 1.41 -1.87 -4.15
CA HIS A 265 1.35 -1.20 -2.85
C HIS A 265 0.36 -0.04 -2.86
N CYS A 266 -0.13 0.36 -1.70
CA CYS A 266 -1.05 1.49 -1.58
C CYS A 266 -0.84 2.28 -0.29
N VAL A 267 -0.90 3.60 -0.42
CA VAL A 267 -0.41 4.61 0.53
C VAL A 267 -1.33 5.83 0.47
N CYS A 268 -0.96 6.92 1.16
CA CYS A 268 -1.71 8.18 1.08
C CYS A 268 -0.78 9.38 0.81
N ILE A 269 -1.07 10.14 -0.23
CA ILE A 269 -0.44 11.44 -0.47
C ILE A 269 -1.08 12.45 0.47
N VAL A 270 -0.24 13.10 1.29
CA VAL A 270 -0.64 13.98 2.39
C VAL A 270 -0.11 15.41 2.24
N GLY A 271 0.57 15.74 1.14
CA GLY A 271 0.99 17.11 0.87
C GLY A 271 1.85 17.26 -0.38
N TYR A 272 2.22 18.50 -0.68
CA TYR A 272 3.12 18.89 -1.77
C TYR A 272 3.90 20.16 -1.42
N ASP A 273 4.97 20.40 -2.17
CA ASP A 273 5.89 21.50 -1.96
C ASP A 273 6.58 21.89 -3.29
N ASP A 274 6.27 23.09 -3.80
CA ASP A 274 6.78 23.58 -5.08
C ASP A 274 8.27 23.95 -5.05
N THR A 275 8.84 24.27 -3.88
CA THR A 275 10.28 24.49 -3.70
C THR A 275 11.07 23.25 -4.06
N THR A 276 10.56 22.09 -3.63
CA THR A 276 11.21 20.78 -3.81
C THR A 276 10.67 20.00 -5.00
N ARG A 277 9.59 20.49 -5.63
CA ARG A 277 8.80 19.81 -6.68
C ARG A 277 8.38 18.39 -6.28
N GLN A 278 7.95 18.20 -5.04
CA GLN A 278 7.65 16.88 -4.48
C GLN A 278 6.29 16.80 -3.81
N PHE A 279 5.64 15.64 -3.95
CA PHE A 279 4.55 15.20 -3.10
C PHE A 279 5.10 14.47 -1.88
N LYS A 280 4.53 14.70 -0.70
CA LYS A 280 4.82 13.96 0.54
C LYS A 280 3.80 12.84 0.72
N VAL A 281 4.29 11.62 0.93
CA VAL A 281 3.47 10.40 0.95
C VAL A 281 3.69 9.62 2.25
N LEU A 282 2.60 9.32 2.95
CA LEU A 282 2.57 8.52 4.18
C LEU A 282 2.54 7.03 3.84
N ASN A 283 3.54 6.28 4.30
CA ASN A 283 3.63 4.83 4.15
C ASN A 283 3.10 4.09 5.41
N SER A 284 2.99 2.77 5.32
CA SER A 284 2.46 1.86 6.34
C SER A 284 3.48 0.80 6.81
N TRP A 285 4.78 1.11 6.80
CA TRP A 285 5.87 0.20 7.18
C TRP A 285 6.59 0.60 8.49
N GLY A 286 5.94 1.41 9.33
CA GLY A 286 6.48 1.91 10.59
C GLY A 286 7.28 3.20 10.45
N SER A 287 7.44 3.94 11.55
CA SER A 287 8.16 5.22 11.59
C SER A 287 9.67 5.10 11.41
N GLY A 288 10.25 3.91 11.58
CA GLY A 288 11.66 3.64 11.31
C GLY A 288 12.00 3.45 9.82
N TRP A 289 10.98 3.32 8.95
CA TRP A 289 11.18 3.24 7.51
C TRP A 289 11.13 4.64 6.86
N GLY A 290 12.00 4.89 5.89
CA GLY A 290 12.00 6.13 5.14
C GLY A 290 12.29 7.37 5.98
N ARG A 291 11.79 8.53 5.53
CA ARG A 291 11.87 9.79 6.27
C ARG A 291 10.79 9.84 7.34
N SER A 292 11.02 9.14 8.45
CA SER A 292 10.12 9.04 9.60
C SER A 292 8.73 8.46 9.25
N GLY A 293 8.67 7.41 8.42
CA GLY A 293 7.43 6.80 7.92
C GLY A 293 6.90 7.38 6.60
N TYR A 294 7.58 8.38 6.05
CA TYR A 294 7.21 9.04 4.81
C TYR A 294 8.23 8.80 3.70
N PHE A 295 7.76 8.87 2.46
CA PHE A 295 8.61 9.07 1.30
C PHE A 295 8.07 10.22 0.45
N TYR A 296 8.85 10.61 -0.56
CA TYR A 296 8.56 11.75 -1.41
C TYR A 296 8.58 11.29 -2.86
N VAL A 297 7.74 11.89 -3.71
CA VAL A 297 7.67 11.57 -5.15
C VAL A 297 7.76 12.86 -5.92
N THR A 298 8.69 12.97 -6.87
CA THR A 298 8.83 14.21 -7.66
C THR A 298 7.62 14.41 -8.58
N TYR A 299 7.27 15.65 -8.88
CA TYR A 299 6.23 16.00 -9.84
C TYR A 299 6.47 15.35 -11.20
N ASP A 300 7.74 15.27 -11.61
CA ASP A 300 8.15 14.68 -12.89
C ASP A 300 8.00 13.14 -12.89
N ASN A 301 8.20 12.47 -11.74
CA ASN A 301 7.95 11.03 -11.62
C ASN A 301 6.45 10.72 -11.49
N MET A 302 5.69 11.58 -10.82
CA MET A 302 4.22 11.53 -10.76
C MET A 302 3.62 11.59 -12.17
N ALA A 303 4.03 12.59 -12.98
CA ALA A 303 3.59 12.75 -14.36
C ALA A 303 3.98 11.57 -15.28
N ARG A 304 5.07 10.85 -14.95
CA ARG A 304 5.50 9.62 -15.64
C ARG A 304 4.70 8.37 -15.25
N GLY A 305 3.70 8.47 -14.36
CA GLY A 305 2.87 7.34 -13.96
C GLY A 305 3.43 6.53 -12.78
N ALA A 306 4.16 7.17 -11.85
CA ALA A 306 4.60 6.52 -10.61
C ALA A 306 3.43 5.99 -9.75
N PHE A 307 2.19 6.47 -9.96
CA PHE A 307 0.98 5.87 -9.44
C PHE A 307 0.03 5.48 -10.57
N GLY A 308 -0.61 4.32 -10.45
CA GLY A 308 -1.61 3.82 -11.41
C GLY A 308 -3.05 4.13 -10.99
N TRP A 309 -3.28 4.47 -9.71
CA TRP A 309 -4.60 4.74 -9.16
C TRP A 309 -4.52 5.80 -8.08
N THR A 310 -5.44 6.78 -8.10
CA THR A 310 -5.62 7.78 -7.03
C THR A 310 -7.10 8.09 -6.81
N GLY A 311 -7.50 8.27 -5.55
CA GLY A 311 -8.87 8.59 -5.19
C GLY A 311 -9.03 9.32 -3.85
N CYS A 312 -10.09 10.12 -3.77
CA CYS A 312 -10.43 11.00 -2.64
C CYS A 312 -11.76 10.59 -2.00
N ILE A 313 -11.82 10.59 -0.67
CA ILE A 313 -13.03 10.25 0.10
C ILE A 313 -13.86 11.50 0.38
N LEU A 314 -15.15 11.49 0.01
CA LEU A 314 -16.07 12.58 0.31
C LEU A 314 -16.42 12.59 1.82
N PRO A 315 -16.19 13.69 2.55
CA PRO A 315 -16.56 13.79 3.96
C PRO A 315 -18.07 13.66 4.14
N ASN A 316 -18.49 13.27 5.34
CA ASN A 316 -19.89 13.15 5.73
C ASN A 316 -20.11 13.87 7.07
N ALA A 317 -20.74 15.04 7.02
CA ALA A 317 -21.03 15.85 8.21
C ALA A 317 -22.01 15.17 9.19
N ALA A 318 -22.88 14.27 8.74
CA ALA A 318 -23.78 13.52 9.62
C ALA A 318 -23.05 12.38 10.36
N ALA A 319 -22.01 11.81 9.76
CA ALA A 319 -21.17 10.76 10.36
C ALA A 319 -20.17 11.28 11.44
N ASN A 320 -20.41 12.49 11.96
CA ASN A 320 -19.50 13.22 12.84
C ASN A 320 -19.97 13.37 14.29
N ALA A 321 -21.22 12.98 14.59
CA ALA A 321 -21.75 13.02 15.96
C ALA A 321 -20.87 12.22 16.95
N PRO A 322 -20.73 12.67 18.22
CA PRO A 322 -20.03 11.91 19.26
C PRO A 322 -20.67 10.53 19.48
N GLN A 323 -19.84 9.48 19.44
CA GLN A 323 -20.17 8.06 19.72
C GLN A 323 -18.94 7.31 20.20
#